data_AF-A0A520HYR8-F1
#
_entry.id   AF-A0A520HYR8-F1
#
_cell.length_a   1.000
_cell.length_b   1.000
_cell.length_c   1.000
_cell.angle_alpha   90.00
_cell.angle_beta   90.00
_cell.angle_gamma   90.00
#
_symmetry.space_group_name_H-M   'P 1'
#
loop_
_entity.id
_entity.type
_entity.pdbx_description
1 polymer ?
#
loop_
_entity_poly.entity_id
_entity_poly.type
_entity_poly.pdbx_seq_one_letter_code
_entity_poly.pdbx_strand_id
1 'polypeptide(L)'
;AAERYPFPLFNIEVLFDTYVPPGAPISSSRGRIDPGLIQSYQANDLRKGLFFMQTGTNYFFKGTYHQPALFFGIATDEMYLILAECLIRNGRIQPGLSTLDKLLVNRFKTGSYIPAVAADGKQALKIVLEERRKELVMRGLRWMDLKRLNAEGANIMVTRVINNETVNLLPNDPRYALPIPEDIISLTGIAQNER
;
A
#
# COMPACT_ATOMS: atom_id res chain seq x y z
N ALA A 1 24.19 2.77 -12.21
CA ALA A 1 23.32 3.55 -11.30
C ALA A 1 21.94 2.91 -11.29
N ALA A 2 21.24 2.89 -10.15
CA ALA A 2 19.88 2.37 -10.13
C ALA A 2 18.98 3.27 -11.00
N GLU A 3 18.21 2.68 -11.92
CA GLU A 3 17.31 3.42 -12.79
C GLU A 3 16.31 4.23 -11.97
N ARG A 4 16.05 5.48 -12.40
CA ARG A 4 15.11 6.41 -11.74
C ARG A 4 13.68 5.86 -11.76
N TYR A 5 13.40 4.97 -12.70
CA TYR A 5 12.08 4.57 -13.15
C TYR A 5 12.16 3.13 -13.67
N PRO A 6 12.00 2.13 -12.80
CA PRO A 6 12.33 0.74 -13.15
C PRO A 6 11.24 -0.01 -13.91
N PHE A 7 10.05 0.58 -14.09
CA PHE A 7 8.92 -0.06 -14.76
C PHE A 7 8.52 0.73 -16.01
N PRO A 8 8.45 0.13 -17.21
CA PRO A 8 7.97 0.86 -18.37
C PRO A 8 6.48 1.23 -18.24
N LEU A 9 6.07 2.30 -18.91
CA LEU A 9 4.66 2.61 -19.13
C LEU A 9 3.98 1.43 -19.83
N PHE A 10 2.73 1.14 -19.45
CA PHE A 10 1.94 0.03 -20.00
C PHE A 10 2.65 -1.33 -19.90
N ASN A 11 3.39 -1.56 -18.81
CA ASN A 11 3.93 -2.88 -18.52
C ASN A 11 2.80 -3.94 -18.46
N ILE A 12 3.18 -5.21 -18.60
CA ILE A 12 2.22 -6.31 -18.77
C ILE A 12 1.21 -6.47 -17.64
N GLU A 13 1.48 -5.87 -16.46
CA GLU A 13 0.55 -5.94 -15.33
C GLU A 13 -0.57 -4.90 -15.44
N VAL A 14 -0.41 -3.83 -16.23
CA VAL A 14 -1.41 -2.75 -16.33
C VAL A 14 -2.64 -3.21 -17.13
N LEU A 15 -3.80 -3.20 -16.48
CA LEU A 15 -5.10 -3.51 -17.07
C LEU A 15 -5.86 -2.25 -17.49
N PHE A 16 -5.75 -1.20 -16.68
CA PHE A 16 -6.30 0.12 -16.96
C PHE A 16 -5.34 1.18 -16.45
N ASP A 17 -4.87 2.06 -17.34
CA ASP A 17 -3.94 3.12 -16.98
C ASP A 17 -4.68 4.39 -16.59
N THR A 18 -4.42 4.86 -15.37
CA THR A 18 -4.73 6.22 -14.93
C THR A 18 -3.69 6.66 -13.91
N TYR A 19 -3.53 7.96 -13.75
CA TYR A 19 -2.47 8.53 -12.95
C TYR A 19 -2.89 9.83 -12.28
N VAL A 20 -2.16 10.16 -11.23
CA VAL A 20 -2.29 11.44 -10.52
C VAL A 20 -0.90 12.06 -10.39
N PRO A 21 -0.71 13.32 -10.84
CA PRO A 21 0.51 14.05 -10.55
C PRO A 21 0.72 14.16 -9.03
N PRO A 22 1.90 13.79 -8.50
CA PRO A 22 2.11 13.84 -7.06
C PRO A 22 2.11 15.29 -6.56
N GLY A 23 1.31 15.56 -5.54
CA GLY A 23 1.41 16.82 -4.80
C GLY A 23 2.78 16.98 -4.14
N ALA A 24 3.18 18.22 -3.86
CA ALA A 24 4.51 18.53 -3.31
C ALA A 24 4.91 17.71 -2.06
N PRO A 25 4.01 17.43 -1.08
CA PRO A 25 4.39 16.65 0.11
C PRO A 25 4.76 15.18 -0.17
N ILE A 26 4.25 14.62 -1.26
CA ILE A 26 4.42 13.20 -1.63
C ILE A 26 5.27 13.01 -2.89
N SER A 27 5.94 14.07 -3.36
CA SER A 27 6.84 13.97 -4.51
C SER A 27 7.99 12.99 -4.22
N SER A 28 8.57 12.41 -5.27
CA SER A 28 9.72 11.49 -5.14
C SER A 28 10.98 12.14 -4.57
N SER A 29 11.02 13.48 -4.43
CA SER A 29 12.12 14.21 -3.80
C SER A 29 11.86 14.63 -2.35
N ARG A 30 10.62 14.49 -1.85
CA ARG A 30 10.19 14.98 -0.53
C ARG A 30 9.50 13.90 0.31
N GLY A 31 8.65 13.09 -0.31
CA GLY A 31 7.86 12.04 0.31
C GLY A 31 8.72 10.89 0.83
N ARG A 32 9.11 10.96 2.09
CA ARG A 32 9.88 9.91 2.78
C ARG A 32 8.99 8.71 3.08
N ILE A 33 9.53 7.51 2.90
CA ILE A 33 8.85 6.26 3.19
C ILE A 33 9.07 5.86 4.65
N ASP A 34 8.00 5.36 5.25
CA ASP A 34 7.98 4.81 6.60
C ASP A 34 9.09 3.74 6.79
N PRO A 35 10.01 3.91 7.76
CA PRO A 35 11.08 2.94 7.98
C PRO A 35 10.57 1.54 8.31
N GLY A 36 9.43 1.42 9.00
CA GLY A 36 8.81 0.13 9.29
C GLY A 36 8.39 -0.62 8.03
N LEU A 37 7.85 0.09 7.03
CA LEU A 37 7.60 -0.49 5.70
C LEU A 37 8.90 -0.95 5.03
N ILE A 38 9.96 -0.13 5.05
CA ILE A 38 11.25 -0.51 4.44
C ILE A 38 11.87 -1.74 5.10
N GLN A 39 11.71 -1.89 6.42
CA GLN A 39 12.21 -3.04 7.19
C GLN A 39 11.38 -4.32 6.95
N SER A 40 10.15 -4.20 6.46
CA SER A 40 9.28 -5.36 6.17
C SER A 40 9.67 -6.14 4.91
N TYR A 41 10.53 -5.58 4.05
CA TYR A 41 11.03 -6.28 2.86
C TYR A 41 12.21 -7.18 3.22
N GLN A 42 12.14 -8.44 2.80
CA GLN A 42 13.20 -9.42 3.01
C GLN A 42 14.41 -9.16 2.09
N ALA A 43 15.57 -9.72 2.42
CA ALA A 43 16.82 -9.49 1.68
C ALA A 43 16.75 -9.86 0.19
N ASN A 44 15.95 -10.86 -0.18
CA ASN A 44 15.79 -11.31 -1.56
C ASN A 44 14.53 -10.78 -2.25
N ASP A 45 13.79 -9.89 -1.59
CA ASP A 45 12.63 -9.22 -2.17
C ASP A 45 13.09 -8.10 -3.11
N LEU A 46 12.82 -8.25 -4.41
CA LEU A 46 13.25 -7.32 -5.45
C LEU A 46 12.56 -5.97 -5.33
N ARG A 47 11.36 -5.93 -4.74
CA ARG A 47 10.57 -4.69 -4.60
C ARG A 47 11.31 -3.64 -3.82
N LYS A 48 12.16 -3.99 -2.84
CA LYS A 48 12.93 -2.97 -2.10
C LYS A 48 13.82 -2.13 -3.02
N GLY A 49 14.51 -2.77 -3.95
CA GLY A 49 15.40 -2.09 -4.91
C GLY A 49 14.67 -1.43 -6.08
N LEU A 50 13.52 -1.99 -6.46
CA LEU A 50 12.69 -1.47 -7.56
C LEU A 50 11.78 -0.31 -7.09
N PHE A 51 11.18 -0.41 -5.91
CA PHE A 51 10.22 0.59 -5.44
C PHE A 51 10.87 1.80 -4.80
N PHE A 52 12.11 1.67 -4.29
CA PHE A 52 12.71 2.73 -3.49
C PHE A 52 14.11 3.15 -3.95
N MET A 53 14.36 4.44 -3.84
CA MET A 53 15.69 5.03 -3.90
C MET A 53 16.10 5.46 -2.50
N GLN A 54 17.32 5.11 -2.10
CA GLN A 54 17.87 5.53 -0.81
C GLN A 54 18.72 6.80 -0.98
N THR A 55 18.57 7.75 -0.06
CA THR A 55 19.43 8.94 0.04
C THR A 55 19.71 9.23 1.51
N GLY A 56 20.96 8.99 1.93
CA GLY A 56 21.32 8.94 3.35
C GLY A 56 20.53 7.86 4.08
N THR A 57 19.85 8.23 5.15
CA THR A 57 18.98 7.33 5.94
C THR A 57 17.54 7.25 5.43
N ASN A 58 17.17 8.08 4.44
CA ASN A 58 15.80 8.18 3.94
C ASN A 58 15.59 7.32 2.70
N TYR A 59 14.36 6.85 2.52
CA TYR A 59 13.90 6.16 1.32
C TYR A 59 12.79 6.97 0.64
N PHE A 60 12.84 7.01 -0.69
CA PHE A 60 11.88 7.72 -1.54
C PHE A 60 11.31 6.76 -2.59
N PHE A 61 10.02 6.91 -2.90
CA PHE A 61 9.35 6.03 -3.85
C PHE A 61 9.71 6.36 -5.30
N LYS A 62 9.99 5.32 -6.08
CA LYS A 62 10.24 5.35 -7.53
C LYS A 62 9.54 4.23 -8.30
N GLY A 63 8.83 3.33 -7.61
CA GLY A 63 8.19 2.14 -8.19
C GLY A 63 6.87 2.38 -8.92
N THR A 64 6.64 3.58 -9.47
CA THR A 64 5.39 3.89 -10.16
C THR A 64 5.33 3.19 -11.53
N TYR A 65 4.13 2.74 -11.91
CA TYR A 65 3.84 2.18 -13.23
C TYR A 65 3.48 3.26 -14.27
N HIS A 66 3.34 4.52 -13.83
CA HIS A 66 3.03 5.66 -14.70
C HIS A 66 3.99 6.80 -14.44
N GLN A 67 5.04 6.94 -15.23
CA GLN A 67 6.11 7.90 -14.98
C GLN A 67 5.85 9.22 -15.72
N PRO A 68 6.11 10.39 -15.11
CA PRO A 68 6.67 10.61 -13.77
C PRO A 68 5.62 10.69 -12.64
N ALA A 69 4.36 10.39 -12.94
CA ALA A 69 3.25 10.53 -12.01
C ALA A 69 3.12 9.33 -11.04
N LEU A 70 2.08 9.32 -10.21
CA LEU A 70 1.70 8.14 -9.44
C LEU A 70 0.63 7.37 -10.21
N PHE A 71 0.86 6.07 -10.41
CA PHE A 71 -0.12 5.19 -11.01
C PHE A 71 -1.29 4.92 -10.05
N PHE A 72 -2.51 5.18 -10.54
CA PHE A 72 -3.78 4.98 -9.83
C PHE A 72 -4.71 4.04 -10.62
N GLY A 73 -4.18 3.40 -11.65
CA GLY A 73 -4.88 2.43 -12.47
C GLY A 73 -5.06 1.07 -11.82
N ILE A 74 -5.67 0.18 -12.60
CA ILE A 74 -5.88 -1.22 -12.23
C ILE A 74 -4.76 -2.03 -12.83
N ALA A 75 -4.12 -2.88 -12.02
CA ALA A 75 -3.10 -3.80 -12.48
C ALA A 75 -3.31 -5.19 -11.86
N THR A 76 -2.71 -6.20 -12.50
CA THR A 76 -2.90 -7.61 -12.15
C THR A 76 -2.40 -7.94 -10.75
N ASP A 77 -1.32 -7.27 -10.30
CA ASP A 77 -0.78 -7.34 -8.94
C ASP A 77 -1.86 -7.14 -7.86
N GLU A 78 -2.65 -6.08 -7.98
CA GLU A 78 -3.76 -5.79 -7.10
C GLU A 78 -4.87 -6.83 -7.22
N MET A 79 -5.17 -7.31 -8.43
CA MET A 79 -6.22 -8.33 -8.63
C MET A 79 -5.87 -9.66 -7.96
N TYR A 80 -4.60 -10.10 -8.01
CA TYR A 80 -4.14 -11.28 -7.29
C TYR A 80 -4.30 -11.11 -5.77
N LEU A 81 -3.95 -9.94 -5.23
CA LEU A 81 -4.10 -9.64 -3.80
C LEU A 81 -5.56 -9.61 -3.36
N ILE A 82 -6.45 -8.99 -4.15
CA ILE A 82 -7.89 -8.97 -3.88
C ILE A 82 -8.45 -10.40 -3.90
N LEU A 83 -8.11 -11.19 -4.93
CA LEU A 83 -8.58 -12.57 -5.03
C LEU A 83 -8.09 -13.43 -3.86
N ALA A 84 -6.81 -13.32 -3.49
CA ALA A 84 -6.23 -14.03 -2.35
C ALA A 84 -6.95 -13.66 -1.04
N GLU A 85 -7.17 -12.37 -0.80
CA GLU A 85 -7.91 -11.89 0.38
C GLU A 85 -9.35 -12.43 0.41
N CYS A 86 -10.08 -12.34 -0.71
CA CYS A 86 -11.44 -12.85 -0.82
C CYS A 86 -11.54 -14.36 -0.56
N LEU A 87 -10.62 -15.15 -1.13
CA LEU A 87 -10.59 -16.60 -0.92
C LEU A 87 -10.40 -16.96 0.56
N ILE A 88 -9.44 -16.32 1.23
CA ILE A 88 -9.17 -16.58 2.65
C ILE A 88 -10.35 -16.18 3.52
N ARG A 89 -10.95 -15.01 3.26
CA ARG A 89 -12.15 -14.56 3.98
C ARG A 89 -13.34 -15.50 3.79
N ASN A 90 -13.40 -16.20 2.66
CA ASN A 90 -14.41 -17.23 2.39
C ASN A 90 -14.01 -18.64 2.87
N GLY A 91 -13.06 -18.74 3.82
CA GLY A 91 -12.60 -20.02 4.38
C GLY A 91 -11.70 -20.85 3.46
N ARG A 92 -11.41 -20.38 2.23
CA ARG A 92 -10.58 -21.08 1.25
C ARG A 92 -9.12 -20.70 1.41
N ILE A 93 -8.52 -21.10 2.53
CA ILE A 93 -7.15 -20.73 2.94
C ILE A 93 -6.10 -21.14 1.89
N GLN A 94 -6.03 -22.44 1.56
CA GLN A 94 -5.02 -22.96 0.63
C GLN A 94 -5.14 -22.33 -0.77
N PRO A 95 -6.34 -22.23 -1.39
CA PRO A 95 -6.51 -21.49 -2.64
C PRO A 95 -6.07 -20.02 -2.57
N GLY A 96 -6.31 -19.34 -1.44
CA GLY A 96 -5.88 -17.97 -1.24
C GLY A 96 -4.36 -17.82 -1.16
N LEU A 97 -3.69 -18.68 -0.40
CA LEU A 97 -2.22 -18.71 -0.32
C LEU A 97 -1.60 -19.06 -1.67
N SER A 98 -2.11 -20.06 -2.38
CA SER A 98 -1.65 -20.38 -3.73
C SER A 98 -1.82 -19.23 -4.72
N THR A 99 -2.89 -18.43 -4.56
CA THR A 99 -3.09 -17.21 -5.37
C THR A 99 -2.02 -16.16 -5.04
N LEU A 100 -1.71 -15.97 -3.77
CA LEU A 100 -0.63 -15.07 -3.33
C LEU A 100 0.74 -15.55 -3.83
N ASP A 101 1.03 -16.84 -3.74
CA ASP A 101 2.32 -17.42 -4.15
C ASP A 101 2.60 -17.21 -5.64
N LYS A 102 1.56 -17.28 -6.49
CA LYS A 102 1.64 -16.96 -7.93
C LYS A 102 2.12 -15.53 -8.18
N LEU A 103 1.75 -14.58 -7.32
CA LEU A 103 2.24 -13.21 -7.40
C LEU A 103 3.67 -13.13 -6.86
N LEU A 104 3.91 -13.63 -5.65
CA LEU A 104 5.16 -13.40 -4.93
C LEU A 104 6.36 -14.13 -5.52
N VAL A 105 6.19 -15.27 -6.20
CA VAL A 105 7.30 -15.92 -6.91
C VAL A 105 7.99 -14.99 -7.92
N ASN A 106 7.27 -14.00 -8.45
CA ASN A 106 7.78 -12.99 -9.38
C ASN A 106 8.35 -11.73 -8.68
N ARG A 107 8.24 -11.64 -7.35
CA ARG A 107 8.71 -10.49 -6.55
C ARG A 107 10.04 -10.75 -5.84
N PHE A 108 10.46 -12.00 -5.79
CA PHE A 108 11.72 -12.42 -5.17
C PHE A 108 12.72 -12.85 -6.22
N LYS A 109 14.01 -12.82 -5.88
CA LYS A 109 15.06 -13.38 -6.76
C LYS A 109 14.72 -14.82 -7.10
N THR A 110 14.94 -15.21 -8.36
CA THR A 110 14.69 -16.58 -8.84
C THR A 110 15.32 -17.61 -7.91
N GLY A 111 14.53 -18.61 -7.50
CA GLY A 111 14.96 -19.69 -6.62
C GLY A 111 15.04 -19.33 -5.12
N SER A 112 14.73 -18.09 -4.73
CA SER A 112 14.79 -17.67 -3.31
C SER A 112 13.42 -17.51 -2.64
N TYR A 113 12.34 -17.56 -3.40
CA TYR A 113 10.99 -17.45 -2.86
C TYR A 113 10.61 -18.72 -2.09
N ILE A 114 10.00 -18.53 -0.91
CA ILE A 114 9.45 -19.60 -0.09
C ILE A 114 7.92 -19.40 -0.06
N PRO A 115 7.12 -20.39 -0.49
CA PRO A 115 5.67 -20.31 -0.47
C PRO A 115 5.11 -19.95 0.92
N ALA A 116 4.05 -19.15 0.95
CA ALA A 116 3.44 -18.74 2.19
C ALA A 116 2.73 -19.91 2.88
N VAL A 117 2.93 -20.03 4.20
CA VAL A 117 2.28 -21.05 5.03
C VAL A 117 1.56 -20.37 6.20
N ALA A 118 0.35 -20.83 6.48
CA ALA A 118 -0.46 -20.36 7.60
C ALA A 118 -1.21 -21.53 8.25
N ALA A 119 -1.30 -21.51 9.59
CA ALA A 119 -2.02 -22.51 10.37
C ALA A 119 -3.54 -22.30 10.33
N ASP A 120 -4.00 -21.05 10.17
CA ASP A 120 -5.41 -20.69 10.14
C ASP A 120 -5.69 -19.50 9.21
N GLY A 121 -6.98 -19.18 9.04
CA GLY A 121 -7.43 -18.09 8.18
C GLY A 121 -6.98 -16.71 8.66
N LYS A 122 -6.81 -16.50 9.97
CA LYS A 122 -6.36 -15.22 10.52
C LYS A 122 -4.89 -14.97 10.19
N GLN A 123 -4.04 -15.99 10.33
CA GLN A 123 -2.64 -15.92 9.94
C GLN A 123 -2.50 -15.75 8.42
N ALA A 124 -3.28 -16.49 7.62
CA ALA A 124 -3.26 -16.36 6.16
C ALA A 124 -3.68 -14.96 5.71
N LEU A 125 -4.74 -14.41 6.30
CA LEU A 125 -5.22 -13.06 6.00
C LEU A 125 -4.17 -12.01 6.38
N LYS A 126 -3.52 -12.16 7.53
CA LYS A 126 -2.43 -11.27 7.94
C LYS A 126 -1.30 -11.25 6.89
N ILE A 127 -0.87 -12.42 6.40
CA ILE A 127 0.17 -12.52 5.36
C ILE A 127 -0.26 -11.77 4.10
N VAL A 128 -1.47 -12.00 3.59
CA VAL A 128 -1.97 -11.31 2.38
C VAL A 128 -2.02 -9.79 2.57
N LEU A 129 -2.47 -9.31 3.73
CA LEU A 129 -2.56 -7.88 4.02
C LEU A 129 -1.18 -7.21 4.18
N GLU A 130 -0.20 -7.93 4.75
CA GLU A 130 1.19 -7.46 4.81
C GLU A 130 1.80 -7.35 3.42
N GLU A 131 1.55 -8.33 2.55
CA GLU A 131 2.00 -8.30 1.15
C GLU A 131 1.28 -7.23 0.34
N ARG A 132 -0.03 -7.02 0.56
CA ARG A 132 -0.77 -5.91 -0.05
C ARG A 132 -0.16 -4.56 0.30
N ARG A 133 0.27 -4.35 1.55
CA ARG A 133 0.95 -3.13 1.97
C ARG A 133 2.31 -2.94 1.29
N LYS A 134 3.05 -4.03 1.06
CA LYS A 134 4.36 -4.00 0.39
C LYS A 134 4.26 -3.81 -1.12
N GLU A 135 3.20 -4.33 -1.73
CA GLU A 135 2.97 -4.25 -3.17
C GLU A 135 2.40 -2.89 -3.59
N LEU A 136 1.37 -2.40 -2.90
CA LEU A 136 0.55 -1.28 -3.38
C LEU A 136 0.98 0.07 -2.81
N VAL A 137 2.29 0.31 -2.78
CA VAL A 137 2.88 1.55 -2.25
C VAL A 137 2.58 2.72 -3.20
N MET A 138 2.11 3.84 -2.64
CA MET A 138 1.73 5.05 -3.40
C MET A 138 0.66 4.82 -4.49
N ARG A 139 -0.23 3.84 -4.30
CA ARG A 139 -1.36 3.52 -5.21
C ARG A 139 -2.70 4.18 -4.83
N GLY A 140 -2.71 5.06 -3.82
CA GLY A 140 -3.95 5.69 -3.33
C GLY A 140 -4.83 4.81 -2.42
N LEU A 141 -4.44 3.56 -2.17
CA LEU A 141 -5.31 2.56 -1.50
C LEU A 141 -5.11 2.47 0.03
N ARG A 142 -3.94 2.87 0.53
CA ARG A 142 -3.56 2.62 1.94
C ARG A 142 -4.50 3.29 2.95
N TRP A 143 -5.02 4.48 2.63
CA TRP A 143 -5.97 5.16 3.51
C TRP A 143 -7.27 4.36 3.68
N MET A 144 -7.81 3.82 2.60
CA MET A 144 -9.01 2.99 2.62
C MET A 144 -8.76 1.64 3.32
N ASP A 145 -7.59 1.03 3.09
CA ASP A 145 -7.19 -0.18 3.82
C ASP A 145 -7.12 0.08 5.34
N LEU A 146 -6.54 1.19 5.79
CA LEU A 146 -6.51 1.52 7.23
C LEU A 146 -7.93 1.64 7.81
N LYS A 147 -8.84 2.32 7.10
CA LYS A 147 -10.23 2.50 7.55
C LYS A 147 -10.96 1.18 7.66
N ARG A 148 -10.99 0.38 6.60
CA ARG A 148 -11.75 -0.89 6.58
C ARG A 148 -11.17 -1.89 7.59
N LEU A 149 -9.84 -2.00 7.66
CA LEU A 149 -9.20 -2.99 8.53
C LEU A 149 -9.37 -2.62 10.00
N ASN A 150 -9.35 -1.34 10.36
CA ASN A 150 -9.63 -0.91 11.73
C ASN A 150 -11.09 -1.12 12.13
N ALA A 151 -12.03 -0.95 11.21
CA ALA A 151 -13.43 -1.33 11.43
C ALA A 151 -13.61 -2.83 11.64
N GLU A 152 -12.72 -3.65 11.07
CA GLU A 152 -12.64 -5.11 11.28
C GLU A 152 -11.79 -5.51 12.51
N GLY A 153 -11.32 -4.55 13.31
CA GLY A 153 -10.58 -4.84 14.56
C GLY A 153 -9.06 -5.06 14.39
N ALA A 154 -8.46 -4.61 13.29
CA ALA A 154 -7.01 -4.71 13.08
C ALA A 154 -6.17 -3.83 14.04
N ASN A 155 -6.80 -2.82 14.67
CA ASN A 155 -6.18 -1.93 15.67
C ASN A 155 -4.87 -1.28 15.20
N ILE A 156 -4.80 -0.87 13.93
CA ILE A 156 -3.66 -0.22 13.31
C ILE A 156 -3.66 1.27 13.67
N MET A 157 -2.71 1.70 14.49
CA MET A 157 -2.43 3.11 14.79
C MET A 157 -1.41 3.68 13.79
N VAL A 158 -1.65 4.90 13.30
CA VAL A 158 -0.67 5.62 12.47
C VAL A 158 0.04 6.66 13.32
N THR A 159 1.36 6.56 13.41
CA THR A 159 2.22 7.48 14.15
C THR A 159 3.13 8.26 13.20
N ARG A 160 3.27 9.56 13.43
CA ARG A 160 4.20 10.45 12.71
C ARG A 160 4.92 11.33 13.71
N VAL A 161 6.19 11.65 13.42
CA VAL A 161 6.94 12.66 14.16
C VAL A 161 7.10 13.88 13.27
N ILE A 162 6.55 15.01 13.69
CA ILE A 162 6.57 16.29 12.96
C ILE A 162 7.08 17.34 13.93
N ASN A 163 8.15 18.06 13.58
CA ASN A 163 8.77 19.07 14.46
C ASN A 163 9.05 18.58 15.89
N ASN A 164 9.54 17.34 16.02
CA ASN A 164 9.77 16.62 17.30
C ASN A 164 8.50 16.30 18.12
N GLU A 165 7.31 16.57 17.59
CA GLU A 165 6.04 16.17 18.19
C GLU A 165 5.55 14.86 17.59
N THR A 166 5.07 13.95 18.45
CA THR A 166 4.48 12.70 18.02
C THR A 166 2.99 12.87 17.83
N VAL A 167 2.53 12.71 16.59
CA VAL A 167 1.11 12.75 16.21
C VAL A 167 0.62 11.33 15.96
N ASN A 168 -0.48 10.98 16.61
CA ASN A 168 -1.13 9.68 16.48
C ASN A 168 -2.54 9.82 15.89
N LEU A 169 -2.86 8.91 14.98
CA LEU A 169 -4.20 8.63 14.51
C LEU A 169 -4.59 7.24 15.01
N LEU A 170 -5.52 7.21 15.97
CA LEU A 170 -5.97 5.97 16.62
C LEU A 170 -6.84 5.14 15.66
N PRO A 171 -6.97 3.82 15.88
CA PRO A 171 -7.96 3.02 15.16
C PRO A 171 -9.37 3.58 15.33
N ASN A 172 -10.16 3.59 14.24
CA ASN A 172 -11.55 4.06 14.21
C ASN A 172 -11.76 5.53 14.63
N ASP A 173 -10.70 6.33 14.65
CA ASP A 173 -10.76 7.75 14.97
C ASP A 173 -11.60 8.54 13.93
N PRO A 174 -12.48 9.47 14.34
CA PRO A 174 -13.31 10.25 13.41
C PRO A 174 -12.50 11.02 12.35
N ARG A 175 -11.23 11.32 12.61
CA ARG A 175 -10.32 12.00 11.66
C ARG A 175 -10.00 11.15 10.41
N TYR A 176 -10.41 9.88 10.36
CA TYR A 176 -10.42 9.11 9.11
C TYR A 176 -11.44 9.61 8.07
N ALA A 177 -12.45 10.36 8.50
CA ALA A 177 -13.36 11.10 7.61
C ALA A 177 -12.77 12.47 7.30
N LEU A 178 -12.54 12.75 6.01
CA LEU A 178 -12.11 14.09 5.58
C LEU A 178 -13.21 15.12 5.90
N PRO A 179 -12.86 16.37 6.23
CA PRO A 179 -13.86 17.42 6.40
C PRO A 179 -14.70 17.56 5.14
N ILE A 180 -16.00 17.74 5.32
CA ILE A 180 -16.86 18.27 4.27
C ILE A 180 -16.39 19.70 3.97
N PRO A 181 -16.23 20.08 2.69
CA PRO A 181 -15.84 21.45 2.32
C PRO A 181 -16.81 22.50 2.87
N GLU A 182 -16.27 23.61 3.37
CA GLU A 182 -17.03 24.65 4.07
C GLU A 182 -18.05 25.36 3.16
N ASP A 183 -17.72 25.50 1.87
CA ASP A 183 -18.62 26.02 0.84
C ASP A 183 -19.84 25.11 0.65
N ILE A 184 -19.66 23.79 0.66
CA ILE A 184 -20.77 22.83 0.59
C ILE A 184 -21.66 22.91 1.83
N ILE A 185 -21.08 23.04 3.02
CA ILE A 185 -21.85 23.26 4.28
C ILE A 185 -22.63 24.56 4.18
N SER A 186 -21.99 25.65 3.74
CA SER A 186 -22.62 26.96 3.58
C SER A 186 -23.77 26.95 2.57
N LEU A 187 -23.63 26.17 1.48
CA LEU A 187 -24.62 26.05 0.42
C LEU A 187 -25.83 25.18 0.79
N THR A 188 -25.62 24.13 1.58
CA THR A 188 -26.63 23.06 1.77
C THR A 188 -27.15 22.95 3.19
N GLY A 189 -26.43 23.49 4.18
CA GLY A 189 -26.75 23.34 5.60
C GLY A 189 -26.47 21.96 6.18
N ILE A 190 -25.76 21.06 5.46
CA ILE A 190 -25.40 19.75 6.02
C ILE A 190 -24.44 19.90 7.20
N ALA A 191 -24.61 19.06 8.22
CA ALA A 191 -23.72 19.03 9.38
C ALA A 191 -22.32 18.52 9.00
N GLN A 192 -21.29 19.06 9.67
CA GLN A 192 -19.92 18.58 9.54
C GLN A 192 -19.76 17.18 10.15
N ASN A 193 -18.76 16.42 9.67
CA ASN A 193 -18.36 15.15 10.28
C ASN A 193 -17.91 15.34 11.74
N GLU A 194 -18.24 14.37 12.60
CA GLU A 194 -17.73 14.32 13.97
C GLU A 194 -16.19 14.29 14.01
N ARG A 195 -15.60 14.85 15.07
CA ARG A 195 -14.15 15.06 15.22
C ARG A 195 -13.61 14.53 16.52
#